data_AF-A0AAJ2VL37-F1
#
_entry.id   AF-A0AAJ2VL37-F1
#
_cell.length_a   1.000
_cell.length_b   1.000
_cell.length_c   1.000
_cell.angle_alpha   90.00
_cell.angle_beta   90.00
_cell.angle_gamma   90.00
#
_symmetry.space_group_name_H-M   'P 1'
#
loop_
_entity.id
_entity.type
_entity.pdbx_description
1 polymer ?
#
loop_
_entity_poly.entity_id
_entity_poly.type
_entity_poly.pdbx_seq_one_letter_code
_entity_poly.pdbx_strand_id
1 'polypeptide(L)'
;RTDHLVKDAEIGTAVGVKVAFDNEASNNGYYAPVRNELIYSSVYYPYVIEFYLSKFERSLSLYGKKSFMPYRMTIDAGINGKIVFSPTVDEKKIVTWQGVKKKTVGEKSKIIYPDGSVTFGKADPDYERLKNMK
;
A
#
# COMPACT_ATOMS: atom_id res chain seq x y z
N ARG A 1 1.88 -17.44 5.23
CA ARG A 1 3.05 -17.67 4.35
C ARG A 1 2.75 -17.03 3.00
N THR A 2 3.63 -16.18 2.46
CA THR A 2 3.40 -15.41 1.21
C THR A 2 3.24 -16.29 -0.03
N ASP A 3 3.74 -17.53 0.04
CA ASP A 3 3.74 -18.51 -1.06
C ASP A 3 2.36 -18.86 -1.66
N HIS A 4 1.25 -18.59 -0.96
CA HIS A 4 -0.10 -18.78 -1.55
C HIS A 4 -0.44 -17.69 -2.60
N LEU A 5 0.20 -16.52 -2.50
CA LEU A 5 0.08 -15.42 -3.46
C LEU A 5 1.25 -15.44 -4.42
N VAL A 6 2.47 -15.51 -3.88
CA VAL A 6 3.71 -15.41 -4.65
C VAL A 6 4.80 -16.22 -4.00
N LYS A 7 5.38 -17.14 -4.76
CA LYS A 7 6.47 -18.00 -4.32
C LYS A 7 7.77 -17.21 -4.13
N ASP A 8 8.48 -17.51 -3.05
CA ASP A 8 9.83 -17.03 -2.76
C ASP A 8 9.91 -15.49 -2.67
N ALA A 9 8.86 -14.86 -2.16
CA ALA A 9 8.79 -13.42 -1.95
C ALA A 9 9.05 -13.04 -0.49
N GLU A 10 9.93 -12.08 -0.28
CA GLU A 10 10.14 -11.43 1.03
C GLU A 10 8.94 -10.55 1.40
N ILE A 11 8.74 -10.31 2.70
CA ILE A 11 7.68 -9.41 3.16
C ILE A 11 8.12 -7.97 2.88
N GLY A 12 7.30 -7.25 2.11
CA GLY A 12 7.52 -5.85 1.76
C GLY A 12 6.78 -4.87 2.67
N THR A 13 6.35 -3.76 2.10
CA THR A 13 5.69 -2.65 2.82
C THR A 13 4.32 -3.07 3.36
N ALA A 14 4.10 -2.81 4.65
CA ALA A 14 2.81 -2.98 5.30
C ALA A 14 1.87 -1.79 5.03
N VAL A 15 0.61 -1.95 5.44
CA VAL A 15 -0.42 -0.91 5.35
C VAL A 15 -1.15 -0.73 6.67
N GLY A 16 -1.74 0.44 6.90
CA GLY A 16 -2.56 0.66 8.07
C GLY A 16 -2.95 2.11 8.32
N VAL A 17 -3.16 2.41 9.60
CA VAL A 17 -3.42 3.76 10.10
C VAL A 17 -2.24 4.24 10.94
N LYS A 18 -1.89 5.52 10.81
CA LYS A 18 -0.96 6.20 11.72
C LYS A 18 -1.80 7.16 12.56
N VAL A 19 -1.90 6.90 13.86
CA VAL A 19 -2.71 7.71 14.77
C VAL A 19 -1.81 8.52 15.70
N ALA A 20 -1.94 9.85 15.63
CA ALA A 20 -1.32 10.78 16.55
C ALA A 20 -2.34 11.20 17.63
N PHE A 21 -1.90 11.33 18.87
CA PHE A 21 -2.75 11.74 20.00
C PHE A 21 -2.37 13.12 20.54
N ASP A 22 -1.20 13.64 20.18
CA ASP A 22 -0.72 14.94 20.60
C ASP A 22 -1.19 16.07 19.64
N ASN A 23 -1.06 17.30 20.11
CA ASN A 23 -1.47 18.49 19.36
C ASN A 23 -0.39 18.96 18.36
N GLU A 24 0.88 18.57 18.55
CA GLU A 24 2.02 19.14 17.83
C GLU A 24 2.33 18.38 16.52
N ALA A 25 2.13 17.06 16.50
CA ALA A 25 2.38 16.17 15.36
C ALA A 25 1.49 16.46 14.14
N SER A 26 0.47 17.31 14.28
CA SER A 26 -0.64 17.47 13.32
C SER A 26 -0.79 18.87 12.70
N ASN A 27 0.06 19.84 13.07
CA ASN A 27 -0.11 21.26 12.68
C ASN A 27 0.17 21.57 11.19
N ASN A 28 0.43 20.57 10.35
CA ASN A 28 0.67 20.73 8.92
C ASN A 28 -0.51 20.31 8.03
N GLY A 29 -1.68 19.97 8.59
CA GLY A 29 -2.85 19.51 7.84
C GLY A 29 -2.71 18.10 7.23
N TYR A 30 -1.65 17.37 7.59
CA TYR A 30 -1.40 16.01 7.09
C TYR A 30 -2.30 14.96 7.75
N TYR A 31 -2.75 15.19 8.99
CA TYR A 31 -3.55 14.26 9.77
C TYR A 31 -5.03 14.65 9.77
N ALA A 32 -5.91 13.72 9.40
CA ALA A 32 -7.35 13.94 9.48
C ALA A 32 -7.83 13.88 10.95
N PRO A 33 -8.57 14.88 11.44
CA PRO A 33 -9.03 14.89 12.84
C PRO A 33 -10.13 13.84 13.06
N VAL A 34 -10.05 13.14 14.18
CA VAL A 34 -11.07 12.21 14.70
C VAL A 34 -11.20 12.40 16.21
N ARG A 35 -12.38 12.12 16.78
CA ARG A 35 -12.64 12.30 18.21
C ARG A 35 -13.21 11.02 18.80
N ASN A 36 -12.60 10.51 19.87
CA ASN A 36 -12.96 9.31 20.63
C ASN A 36 -12.95 7.98 19.84
N GLU A 37 -13.40 7.95 18.59
CA GLU A 37 -13.48 6.74 17.77
C GLU A 37 -12.93 6.96 16.36
N LEU A 38 -12.09 6.00 15.90
CA LEU A 38 -11.63 5.87 14.53
C LEU A 38 -12.06 4.51 14.01
N ILE A 39 -12.95 4.49 13.03
CA ILE A 39 -13.29 3.29 12.26
C ILE A 39 -12.74 3.47 10.86
N TYR A 40 -11.80 2.63 10.47
CA TYR A 40 -11.19 2.67 9.14
C TYR A 40 -11.23 1.31 8.47
N SER A 41 -11.76 1.29 7.25
CA SER A 41 -11.75 0.14 6.36
C SER A 41 -11.28 0.58 4.98
N SER A 42 -10.45 -0.24 4.36
CA SER A 42 -9.98 -0.05 2.99
C SER A 42 -9.69 -1.39 2.35
N VAL A 43 -9.83 -1.43 1.03
CA VAL A 43 -9.34 -2.54 0.21
C VAL A 43 -7.87 -2.30 -0.09
N TYR A 44 -7.07 -3.36 0.01
CA TYR A 44 -5.66 -3.40 -0.35
C TYR A 44 -5.43 -4.51 -1.37
N TYR A 45 -4.43 -4.31 -2.22
CA TYR A 45 -4.08 -5.21 -3.30
C TYR A 45 -2.69 -5.82 -3.06
N PRO A 46 -2.48 -7.12 -3.29
CA PRO A 46 -1.15 -7.69 -3.28
C PRO A 46 -0.27 -7.02 -4.34
N TYR A 47 0.88 -6.51 -3.92
CA TYR A 47 1.82 -5.79 -4.78
C TYR A 47 3.17 -6.48 -4.79
N VAL A 48 3.50 -7.09 -5.92
CA VAL A 48 4.75 -7.78 -6.16
C VAL A 48 5.75 -6.80 -6.75
N ILE A 49 6.93 -6.73 -6.15
CA ILE A 49 8.02 -5.87 -6.63
C ILE A 49 9.20 -6.78 -6.96
N GLU A 50 9.65 -6.73 -8.21
CA GLU A 50 10.79 -7.49 -8.69
C GLU A 50 11.92 -6.57 -9.13
N PHE A 51 13.05 -6.67 -8.42
CA PHE A 51 14.30 -6.03 -8.83
C PHE A 51 15.20 -7.06 -9.52
N TYR A 52 15.82 -6.63 -10.62
CA TYR A 52 16.64 -7.50 -11.46
C TYR A 52 18.10 -7.05 -11.57
N LEU A 53 18.38 -5.78 -11.28
CA LEU A 53 19.75 -5.26 -11.34
C LEU A 53 20.54 -5.77 -10.14
N SER A 54 21.78 -6.20 -10.38
CA SER A 54 22.68 -6.85 -9.41
C SER A 54 22.23 -8.25 -8.98
N LYS A 55 21.08 -8.39 -8.33
CA LYS A 55 20.52 -9.66 -7.87
C LYS A 55 19.01 -9.66 -8.10
N PHE A 56 18.46 -10.83 -8.38
CA PHE A 56 17.01 -10.99 -8.36
C PHE A 56 16.49 -10.90 -6.92
N GLU A 57 15.63 -9.92 -6.69
CA GLU A 57 14.92 -9.74 -5.42
C GLU A 57 13.43 -9.62 -5.71
N ARG A 58 12.63 -10.28 -4.87
CA ARG A 58 11.18 -10.27 -4.97
C ARG A 58 10.60 -10.00 -3.61
N SER A 59 9.75 -8.98 -3.52
CA SER A 59 8.98 -8.70 -2.31
C SER A 59 7.48 -8.66 -2.60
N LEU A 60 6.71 -8.96 -1.57
CA LEU A 60 5.25 -8.86 -1.56
C LEU A 60 4.83 -7.81 -0.53
N SER A 61 4.30 -6.70 -1.01
CA SER A 61 3.72 -5.63 -0.21
C SER A 61 2.20 -5.64 -0.29
N LEU A 62 1.53 -4.85 0.55
CA LEU A 62 0.13 -4.46 0.33
C LEU A 62 0.08 -3.04 -0.23
N TYR A 63 -0.75 -2.83 -1.25
CA TYR A 63 -0.91 -1.55 -1.92
C TYR A 63 -2.33 -1.02 -1.75
N GLY A 64 -2.43 0.24 -1.35
CA GLY A 64 -3.68 0.95 -1.19
C GLY A 64 -3.51 2.42 -1.56
N LYS A 65 -4.56 3.23 -1.39
CA LYS A 65 -4.53 4.66 -1.74
C LYS A 65 -3.37 5.41 -1.07
N LYS A 66 -3.05 5.03 0.18
CA LYS A 66 -1.84 5.38 0.91
C LYS A 66 -1.41 4.14 1.70
N SER A 67 -0.10 3.99 1.93
CA SER A 67 0.41 2.92 2.79
C SER A 67 -0.10 3.08 4.22
N PHE A 68 0.00 4.29 4.78
CA PHE A 68 -0.49 4.60 6.13
C PHE A 68 -1.40 5.82 6.09
N MET A 69 -2.64 5.66 6.52
CA MET A 69 -3.59 6.77 6.63
C MET A 69 -3.38 7.54 7.92
N PRO A 70 -3.01 8.84 7.84
CA PRO A 70 -2.73 9.65 9.02
C PRO A 70 -4.02 10.21 9.65
N TYR A 71 -4.23 9.93 10.93
CA TYR A 71 -5.33 10.46 11.75
C TYR A 71 -4.81 11.11 13.03
N ARG A 72 -5.42 12.21 13.45
CA ARG A 72 -5.18 12.81 14.76
C ARG A 72 -6.40 12.55 15.63
N MET A 73 -6.24 11.77 16.69
CA MET A 73 -7.31 11.44 17.62
C MET A 73 -7.27 12.34 18.84
N THR A 74 -8.38 13.02 19.12
CA THR A 74 -8.63 13.67 20.41
C THR A 74 -9.53 12.77 21.25
N ILE A 75 -9.17 12.53 22.50
CA ILE A 75 -9.96 11.73 23.45
C ILE A 75 -10.49 12.66 24.54
N ASP A 76 -11.79 12.58 24.79
CA ASP A 76 -12.46 13.36 25.83
C ASP A 76 -12.13 12.85 27.24
N ALA A 77 -12.11 13.77 28.20
CA ALA A 77 -11.88 13.44 29.59
C ALA A 77 -12.92 12.41 30.09
N GLY A 78 -12.45 11.30 30.67
CA GLY A 78 -13.30 10.23 31.16
C GLY A 78 -13.84 9.27 30.08
N ILE A 79 -13.42 9.42 28.82
CA ILE A 79 -13.81 8.54 27.70
C ILE A 79 -12.63 7.66 27.28
N ASN A 80 -12.91 6.41 26.88
CA ASN A 80 -11.92 5.54 26.25
C ASN A 80 -11.87 5.78 24.74
N GLY A 81 -10.67 5.98 24.20
CA GLY A 81 -10.45 6.01 22.76
C GLY A 81 -10.60 4.62 22.14
N LYS A 82 -11.19 4.54 20.95
CA LYS A 82 -11.39 3.29 20.20
C LYS A 82 -10.88 3.41 18.77
N ILE A 83 -10.05 2.47 18.35
CA ILE A 83 -9.58 2.35 16.97
C ILE A 83 -9.99 0.98 16.45
N VAL A 84 -10.77 0.97 15.37
CA VAL A 84 -11.17 -0.23 14.63
C VAL A 84 -10.57 -0.15 13.24
N PHE A 85 -9.62 -1.03 12.95
CA PHE A 85 -9.04 -1.19 11.62
C PHE A 85 -9.52 -2.51 11.02
N SER A 86 -10.33 -2.42 9.96
CA SER A 86 -10.96 -3.58 9.30
C SER A 86 -10.60 -3.62 7.82
N PRO A 87 -9.34 -3.94 7.46
CA PRO A 87 -8.90 -4.01 6.07
C PRO A 87 -9.50 -5.23 5.35
N THR A 88 -9.62 -5.12 4.03
CA THR A 88 -9.86 -6.27 3.13
C THR A 88 -8.70 -6.37 2.16
N VAL A 89 -8.20 -7.58 1.90
CA VAL A 89 -7.21 -7.82 0.85
C VAL A 89 -7.92 -8.48 -0.33
N ASP A 90 -7.88 -7.85 -1.50
CA ASP A 90 -8.40 -8.42 -2.74
C ASP A 90 -7.30 -9.21 -3.44
N GLU A 91 -7.16 -10.48 -3.04
CA GLU A 91 -6.12 -11.38 -3.54
C GLU A 91 -6.24 -11.72 -5.03
N LYS A 92 -7.38 -11.41 -5.66
CA LYS A 92 -7.58 -11.62 -7.11
C LYS A 92 -6.89 -10.55 -7.94
N LYS A 93 -6.56 -9.41 -7.34
CA LYS A 93 -6.00 -8.25 -8.03
C LYS A 93 -4.52 -8.06 -7.70
N ILE A 94 -3.73 -9.08 -7.98
CA ILE A 94 -2.28 -9.03 -7.84
C ILE A 94 -1.70 -8.11 -8.92
N VAL A 95 -0.97 -7.08 -8.50
CA VAL A 95 -0.24 -6.18 -9.39
C VAL A 95 1.25 -6.40 -9.24
N THR A 96 1.99 -6.37 -10.35
CA THR A 96 3.44 -6.63 -10.34
C THR A 96 4.19 -5.46 -10.94
N TRP A 97 5.14 -4.90 -10.22
CA TRP A 97 6.16 -4.01 -10.76
C TRP A 97 7.43 -4.80 -11.05
N GLN A 98 7.97 -4.60 -12.25
CA GLN A 98 9.23 -5.20 -12.70
C GLN A 98 10.21 -4.09 -13.04
N GLY A 99 11.36 -4.10 -12.36
CA GLY A 99 12.50 -3.27 -12.68
C GLY A 99 13.09 -3.62 -14.05
N VAL A 100 13.97 -2.74 -14.55
CA VAL A 100 14.73 -3.02 -15.77
C VAL A 100 15.69 -4.19 -15.54
N LYS A 101 15.88 -5.03 -16.56
CA LYS A 101 16.78 -6.19 -16.48
C LYS A 101 18.20 -5.82 -16.87
N LYS A 102 18.37 -4.84 -17.76
CA LYS A 102 19.67 -4.28 -18.13
C LYS A 102 19.62 -2.74 -18.05
N LYS A 103 20.79 -2.12 -17.96
CA LYS A 103 20.92 -0.65 -17.99
C LYS A 103 21.22 -0.20 -19.41
N THR A 104 20.23 -0.33 -20.31
CA THR A 104 20.35 0.15 -21.70
C THR A 104 19.43 1.35 -21.96
N VAL A 105 19.79 2.17 -22.94
CA VAL A 105 19.00 3.36 -23.30
C VAL A 105 17.61 2.90 -23.80
N GLY A 106 16.55 3.43 -23.19
CA GLY A 106 15.17 3.14 -23.56
C GLY A 106 14.51 2.01 -22.78
N GLU A 107 15.26 1.25 -21.99
CA GLU A 107 14.70 0.23 -21.10
C GLU A 107 13.95 0.90 -19.94
N LYS A 108 12.70 0.49 -19.70
CA LYS A 108 11.83 1.06 -18.67
C LYS A 108 11.30 -0.05 -17.77
N SER A 109 11.09 0.28 -16.50
CA SER A 109 10.28 -0.56 -15.62
C SER A 109 8.90 -0.75 -16.20
N LYS A 110 8.20 -1.80 -15.78
CA LYS A 110 6.83 -2.04 -16.18
C LYS A 110 5.97 -2.50 -15.02
N ILE A 111 4.70 -2.12 -15.07
CA ILE A 111 3.67 -2.53 -14.14
C ILE A 111 2.70 -3.41 -14.91
N ILE A 112 2.50 -4.63 -14.44
CA ILE A 112 1.59 -5.62 -15.00
C ILE A 112 0.38 -5.68 -14.07
N TYR A 113 -0.78 -5.35 -14.63
CA TYR A 113 -2.06 -5.34 -13.90
C TYR A 113 -2.76 -6.70 -13.96
N PRO A 114 -3.77 -6.94 -13.09
CA PRO A 114 -4.52 -8.21 -13.05
C PRO A 114 -5.15 -8.61 -14.39
N ASP A 115 -5.52 -7.63 -15.23
CA ASP A 115 -6.08 -7.83 -16.57
C ASP A 115 -5.02 -8.16 -17.64
N GLY A 116 -3.74 -8.28 -17.26
CA GLY A 116 -2.61 -8.52 -18.15
C GLY A 116 -2.08 -7.28 -18.86
N SER A 117 -2.72 -6.12 -18.69
CA SER A 117 -2.26 -4.88 -19.30
C SER A 117 -0.97 -4.36 -18.65
N VAL A 118 -0.24 -3.52 -19.40
CA VAL A 118 1.09 -3.06 -18.99
C VAL A 118 1.21 -1.54 -19.04
N THR A 119 1.84 -0.94 -18.03
CA THR A 119 2.25 0.47 -18.01
C THR A 119 3.75 0.57 -17.82
N PHE A 120 4.43 1.35 -18.66
CA PHE A 120 5.90 1.49 -18.62
C PHE A 120 6.35 2.76 -17.88
N GLY A 121 7.50 2.68 -17.21
CA GLY A 121 8.21 3.83 -16.64
C GLY A 121 7.55 4.47 -15.42
N LYS A 122 6.59 3.79 -14.78
CA LYS A 122 5.98 4.22 -13.52
C LYS A 122 6.68 3.56 -12.33
N ALA A 123 6.76 4.28 -11.22
CA ALA A 123 7.29 3.77 -9.96
C ALA A 123 6.25 2.94 -9.20
N ASP A 124 4.99 3.39 -9.20
CA ASP A 124 3.89 2.75 -8.48
C ASP A 124 2.68 2.47 -9.38
N PRO A 125 1.86 1.46 -9.04
CA PRO A 125 0.59 1.20 -9.71
C PRO A 125 -0.39 2.36 -9.62
N ASP A 126 -1.38 2.39 -10.51
CA ASP A 126 -2.52 3.27 -10.39
C ASP A 126 -3.58 2.64 -9.48
N TYR A 127 -3.82 3.28 -8.32
CA TYR A 127 -4.80 2.82 -7.35
C TYR A 127 -6.24 2.84 -7.88
N GLU A 128 -6.67 3.92 -8.55
CA GLU A 128 -8.04 4.01 -9.04
C GLU A 128 -8.28 2.99 -10.15
N ARG A 129 -7.25 2.68 -10.92
CA ARG A 129 -7.30 1.58 -11.89
C ARG A 129 -7.57 0.23 -11.23
N LEU A 130 -6.80 -0.14 -10.20
CA LEU A 130 -6.99 -1.40 -9.47
C LEU A 130 -8.38 -1.48 -8.81
N LYS A 131 -8.82 -0.37 -8.23
CA LYS A 131 -10.13 -0.25 -7.59
C LYS A 131 -11.29 -0.49 -8.56
N ASN A 132 -11.19 0.05 -9.78
CA ASN A 132 -12.26 -0.02 -10.76
C ASN A 132 -12.23 -1.29 -11.64
N MET A 133 -11.20 -2.14 -11.51
CA MET A 133 -11.16 -3.46 -12.16
C MET A 133 -12.25 -4.38 -11.60
N LYS A 134 -12.84 -5.21 -12.47
CA LYS A 134 -13.84 -6.21 -12.10
C LYS A 134 -13.20 -7.54 -11.75
#